data_AF-A0A3V5UMY0-F1
#
_entry.id   AF-A0A3V5UMY0-F1
#
_cell.length_a   1.000
_cell.length_b   1.000
_cell.length_c   1.000
_cell.angle_alpha   90.00
_cell.angle_beta   90.00
_cell.angle_gamma   90.00
#
_symmetry.space_group_name_H-M   'P 1'
#
loop_
_entity.id
_entity.type
_entity.pdbx_description
1 polymer ?
#
loop_
_entity_poly.entity_id
_entity_poly.type
_entity_poly.pdbx_seq_one_letter_code
_entity_poly.pdbx_strand_id
1 'polypeptide(L)'
;MSHSLKFTLSAIALTGALFSSASQADIIISGTRIIYDANKKDVSVRLENKGKSPLLVQNWIDLGNDNAEPGSIKAPFAATPPVSRIEPKRGQSIKIMYTATESLPKDRESVFWFNVLEVPPKANTNQEENKNLLQLAFRTRIKLFYRPTGLPGAPAEAAKQLKWQVASEQGHAVLRADNPTPYYVSFNSATYTSGGKRYDVDATMVAPFGKAAFTVKGLQNASAGKLEFQSINDYGGIIAGSASL
;
A
#
# COMPACT_ATOMS: atom_id res chain seq x y z
N MET A 1 -32.28 34.86 20.80
CA MET A 1 -31.14 34.19 21.47
C MET A 1 -30.76 32.84 20.85
N SER A 2 -31.66 32.09 20.19
CA SER A 2 -31.29 30.78 19.59
C SER A 2 -30.52 30.88 18.26
N HIS A 3 -30.77 31.91 17.45
CA HIS A 3 -30.07 32.12 16.17
C HIS A 3 -28.61 32.55 16.34
N SER A 4 -28.31 33.41 17.32
CA SER A 4 -26.94 33.84 17.62
C SER A 4 -26.09 32.65 18.08
N LEU A 5 -26.63 31.79 18.94
CA LEU A 5 -25.95 30.60 19.48
C LEU A 5 -25.61 29.58 18.38
N LYS A 6 -26.53 29.32 17.44
CA LYS A 6 -26.29 28.44 16.29
C LYS A 6 -25.19 28.99 15.36
N PHE A 7 -25.16 30.31 15.16
CA PHE A 7 -24.12 30.96 14.36
C PHE A 7 -22.73 30.87 15.03
N THR A 8 -22.67 30.99 16.36
CA THR A 8 -21.41 30.86 17.10
C THR A 8 -20.90 29.41 17.09
N LEU A 9 -21.79 28.42 17.26
CA LEU A 9 -21.42 27.00 17.19
C LEU A 9 -20.93 26.59 15.79
N SER A 10 -21.55 27.08 14.72
CA SER A 10 -21.08 26.84 13.35
C SER A 10 -19.73 27.50 13.07
N ALA A 11 -19.48 28.71 13.60
CA ALA A 11 -18.19 29.40 13.45
C ALA A 11 -17.06 28.69 14.20
N ILE A 12 -17.33 28.15 15.40
CA ILE A 12 -16.35 27.36 16.17
C ILE A 12 -16.03 26.04 15.45
N ALA A 13 -17.03 25.35 14.90
CA ALA A 13 -16.84 24.12 14.14
C ALA A 13 -16.03 24.34 12.85
N LEU A 14 -16.31 25.44 12.12
CA LEU A 14 -15.57 25.80 10.90
C LEU A 14 -14.13 26.20 11.19
N THR A 15 -13.89 26.86 12.33
CA THR A 15 -12.53 27.22 12.77
C THR A 15 -11.73 25.98 13.19
N GLY A 16 -12.34 25.03 13.90
CA GLY A 16 -11.71 23.76 14.25
C GLY A 16 -11.32 22.89 13.05
N ALA A 17 -12.12 22.92 11.97
CA ALA A 17 -11.82 22.23 10.72
C ALA A 17 -10.68 22.86 9.90
N LEU A 18 -10.30 24.13 10.17
CA LEU A 18 -9.17 24.81 9.52
C LEU A 18 -7.83 24.56 10.22
N PHE A 19 -7.84 23.98 11.43
CA PHE A 19 -6.64 23.63 12.21
C PHE A 19 -6.30 22.14 12.22
N SER A 20 -6.99 21.32 11.41
CA SER A 20 -6.61 19.92 11.20
C SER A 20 -5.27 19.85 10.45
N SER A 21 -4.20 19.76 11.22
CA SER A 21 -2.85 19.51 10.69
C SER A 21 -2.85 18.12 10.06
N ALA A 22 -2.60 18.03 8.76
CA ALA A 22 -2.32 16.75 8.14
C ALA A 22 -1.08 16.14 8.82
N SER A 23 -1.26 15.01 9.51
CA SER A 23 -0.15 14.23 10.06
C SER A 23 0.70 13.73 8.89
N GLN A 24 1.88 14.31 8.69
CA GLN A 24 2.85 13.86 7.70
C GLN A 24 3.81 12.89 8.40
N ALA A 25 3.91 11.67 7.89
CA ALA A 25 5.04 10.81 8.24
C ALA A 25 6.32 11.52 7.78
N ASP A 26 7.31 11.59 8.65
CA ASP A 26 8.53 12.34 8.38
C ASP A 26 9.47 11.55 7.46
N ILE A 27 9.45 10.22 7.52
CA ILE A 27 10.19 9.33 6.62
C ILE A 27 9.38 9.02 5.37
N ILE A 28 9.93 9.43 4.22
CA ILE A 28 9.41 9.09 2.90
C ILE A 28 10.25 7.97 2.29
N ILE A 29 9.56 6.95 1.75
CA ILE A 29 10.16 5.92 0.91
C ILE A 29 10.14 6.42 -0.55
N SER A 30 11.28 6.37 -1.24
CA SER A 30 11.33 6.69 -2.67
C SER A 30 10.67 5.57 -3.48
N GLY A 31 9.43 5.82 -3.90
CA GLY A 31 8.60 4.88 -4.65
C GLY A 31 7.49 4.26 -3.79
N THR A 32 6.45 3.74 -4.45
CA THR A 32 5.27 3.15 -3.80
C THR A 32 5.29 1.61 -3.82
N ARG A 33 6.29 1.02 -4.48
CA ARG A 33 6.54 -0.41 -4.57
C ARG A 33 7.98 -0.67 -4.99
N ILE A 34 8.45 -1.88 -4.76
CA ILE A 34 9.81 -2.32 -5.11
C ILE A 34 9.69 -3.51 -6.04
N ILE A 35 10.43 -3.49 -7.14
CA ILE A 35 10.60 -4.65 -8.02
C ILE A 35 12.01 -5.19 -7.78
N TYR A 36 12.08 -6.46 -7.37
CA TYR A 36 13.32 -7.21 -7.24
C TYR A 36 13.40 -8.20 -8.40
N ASP A 37 14.22 -7.88 -9.41
CA ASP A 37 14.50 -8.80 -10.50
C ASP A 37 15.41 -9.94 -10.01
N ALA A 38 15.04 -11.19 -10.29
CA ALA A 38 15.75 -12.37 -9.81
C ALA A 38 17.22 -12.47 -10.28
N ASN A 39 17.61 -11.75 -11.34
CA ASN A 39 19.00 -11.68 -11.80
C ASN A 39 19.85 -10.63 -11.07
N LYS A 40 19.27 -9.87 -10.14
CA LYS A 40 19.98 -8.86 -9.34
C LYS A 40 20.42 -9.45 -8.01
N LYS A 41 21.62 -9.05 -7.59
CA LYS A 41 22.16 -9.37 -6.27
C LYS A 41 21.44 -8.61 -5.16
N ASP A 42 21.05 -7.37 -5.45
CA ASP A 42 20.36 -6.48 -4.53
C ASP A 42 19.55 -5.42 -5.29
N VAL A 43 18.60 -4.81 -4.58
CA VAL A 43 17.91 -3.58 -4.98
C VAL A 43 18.07 -2.54 -3.87
N SER A 44 18.25 -1.27 -4.23
CA SER A 44 18.40 -0.17 -3.28
C SER A 44 17.13 0.66 -3.20
N VAL A 45 16.64 0.89 -1.98
CA VAL A 45 15.50 1.75 -1.66
C VAL A 45 15.99 2.94 -0.87
N ARG A 46 15.63 4.15 -1.29
CA ARG A 46 16.01 5.38 -0.59
C ARG A 46 14.93 5.80 0.39
N LEU A 47 15.33 6.07 1.63
CA LEU A 47 14.52 6.69 2.66
C LEU A 47 14.98 8.13 2.87
N GLU A 48 14.05 9.06 3.06
CA GLU A 48 14.36 10.46 3.31
C GLU A 48 13.56 10.98 4.50
N ASN A 49 14.24 11.58 5.47
CA ASN A 49 13.61 12.30 6.55
C ASN A 49 13.28 13.72 6.09
N LYS A 50 12.02 13.99 5.77
CA LYS A 50 11.49 15.33 5.48
C LYS A 50 11.06 16.09 6.73
N GLY A 51 11.19 15.50 7.90
CA GLY A 51 10.93 16.12 9.19
C GLY A 51 11.93 17.19 9.59
N LYS A 52 11.75 17.70 10.81
CA LYS A 52 12.62 18.69 11.46
C LYS A 52 13.48 18.08 12.58
N SER A 53 13.21 16.82 12.95
CA SER A 53 13.88 16.12 14.05
C SER A 53 14.56 14.84 13.53
N PRO A 54 15.67 14.40 14.15
CA PRO A 54 16.28 13.12 13.82
C PRO A 54 15.33 11.98 14.20
N LEU A 55 15.30 10.91 13.41
CA LEU A 55 14.45 9.76 13.65
C LEU A 55 15.27 8.47 13.67
N LEU A 56 14.91 7.55 14.56
CA LEU A 56 15.36 6.17 14.47
C LEU A 56 14.42 5.43 13.52
N VAL A 57 14.98 4.77 12.51
CA VAL A 57 14.22 4.07 11.49
C VAL A 57 14.58 2.61 11.49
N GLN A 58 13.58 1.76 11.70
CA GLN A 58 13.70 0.31 11.58
C GLN A 58 13.06 -0.16 10.28
N ASN A 59 13.65 -1.14 9.61
CA ASN A 59 13.10 -1.72 8.39
C ASN A 59 13.24 -3.25 8.36
N TRP A 60 12.25 -3.90 7.77
CA TRP A 60 12.21 -5.35 7.61
C TRP A 60 11.28 -5.75 6.46
N ILE A 61 11.38 -7.00 6.02
CA ILE A 61 10.54 -7.56 4.97
C ILE A 61 9.67 -8.67 5.56
N ASP A 62 8.38 -8.67 5.21
CA ASP A 62 7.42 -9.68 5.68
C ASP A 62 6.57 -10.32 4.57
N LEU A 63 5.81 -11.34 4.95
CA LEU A 63 4.97 -12.17 4.07
C LEU A 63 3.55 -11.60 3.88
N GLY A 64 3.26 -10.39 4.36
CA GLY A 64 1.95 -9.74 4.29
C GLY A 64 1.03 -10.00 5.49
N ASN A 65 1.57 -10.46 6.61
CA ASN A 65 0.84 -10.48 7.88
C ASN A 65 1.19 -9.22 8.69
N ASP A 66 0.26 -8.27 8.72
CA ASP A 66 0.37 -6.97 9.41
C ASP A 66 0.70 -7.12 10.90
N ASN A 67 0.21 -8.19 11.52
CA ASN A 67 0.32 -8.45 12.96
C ASN A 67 1.52 -9.34 13.32
N ALA A 68 2.32 -9.79 12.35
CA ALA A 68 3.48 -10.61 12.64
C ALA A 68 4.57 -9.78 13.35
N GLU A 69 5.08 -10.30 14.47
CA GLU A 69 6.20 -9.69 15.17
C GLU A 69 7.46 -9.76 14.29
N PRO A 70 8.20 -8.66 14.05
CA PRO A 70 9.34 -8.62 13.12
C PRO A 70 10.37 -9.74 13.30
N GLY A 71 10.66 -10.15 14.54
CA GLY A 71 11.61 -11.23 14.83
C GLY A 71 11.13 -12.64 14.46
N SER A 72 9.84 -12.83 14.24
CA SER A 72 9.23 -14.13 13.89
C SER A 72 9.16 -14.38 12.37
N ILE A 73 9.49 -13.35 11.58
CA ILE A 73 9.21 -13.31 10.15
C ILE A 73 10.30 -14.04 9.37
N LYS A 74 9.90 -15.04 8.59
CA LYS A 74 10.79 -15.87 7.76
C LYS A 74 10.69 -15.51 6.28
N ALA A 75 10.82 -14.23 5.94
CA ALA A 75 10.93 -13.82 4.55
C ALA A 75 12.35 -14.14 4.03
N PRO A 76 12.51 -14.66 2.79
CA PRO A 76 13.82 -14.98 2.24
C PRO A 76 14.55 -13.72 1.72
N PHE A 77 14.48 -12.62 2.46
CA PHE A 77 15.12 -11.35 2.15
C PHE A 77 15.75 -10.72 3.38
N ALA A 78 16.86 -10.02 3.17
CA ALA A 78 17.49 -9.17 4.16
C ALA A 78 17.43 -7.71 3.70
N ALA A 79 17.11 -6.78 4.61
CA ALA A 79 17.14 -5.34 4.38
C ALA A 79 18.20 -4.71 5.30
N THR A 80 19.15 -3.97 4.72
CA THR A 80 20.35 -3.48 5.42
C THR A 80 20.65 -2.01 5.12
N PRO A 81 20.97 -1.18 6.14
CA PRO A 81 20.98 -1.52 7.57
C PRO A 81 19.55 -1.70 8.12
N PRO A 82 19.29 -2.67 9.02
CA PRO A 82 17.94 -2.92 9.55
C PRO A 82 17.48 -1.81 10.50
N VAL A 83 18.41 -1.06 11.09
CA VAL A 83 18.16 0.10 11.93
C VAL A 83 19.12 1.21 11.56
N SER A 84 18.62 2.44 11.42
CA SER A 84 19.44 3.61 11.12
C SER A 84 18.89 4.86 11.80
N ARG A 85 19.77 5.78 12.23
CA ARG A 85 19.37 7.14 12.59
C ARG A 85 19.43 8.01 11.33
N ILE A 86 18.34 8.70 11.01
CA ILE A 86 18.28 9.61 9.86
C ILE A 86 18.06 11.03 10.37
N GLU A 87 19.06 11.90 10.16
CA GLU A 87 18.99 13.32 10.51
C GLU A 87 17.92 14.06 9.70
N PRO A 88 17.43 15.21 10.20
CA PRO A 88 16.50 16.06 9.47
C PRO A 88 17.02 16.39 8.07
N LYS A 89 16.16 16.27 7.07
CA LYS A 89 16.46 16.58 5.65
C LYS A 89 17.58 15.73 5.05
N ARG A 90 17.96 14.62 5.70
CA ARG A 90 18.92 13.63 5.18
C ARG A 90 18.19 12.36 4.75
N GLY A 91 18.91 11.46 4.11
CA GLY A 91 18.37 10.17 3.71
C GLY A 91 19.35 9.03 3.86
N GLN A 92 18.81 7.82 3.90
CA GLN A 92 19.51 6.56 4.05
C GLN A 92 19.10 5.63 2.91
N SER A 93 20.07 4.96 2.29
CA SER A 93 19.77 3.91 1.32
C SER A 93 19.75 2.56 2.03
N ILE A 94 18.67 1.81 1.82
CA ILE A 94 18.48 0.44 2.32
C ILE A 94 18.71 -0.51 1.16
N LYS A 95 19.63 -1.46 1.33
CA LYS A 95 19.86 -2.54 0.37
C LYS A 95 19.00 -3.73 0.75
N ILE A 96 18.24 -4.24 -0.22
CA ILE A 96 17.42 -5.44 -0.09
C ILE A 96 18.08 -6.54 -0.90
N MET A 97 18.29 -7.70 -0.28
CA MET A 97 18.94 -8.86 -0.88
C MET A 97 18.09 -10.10 -0.69
N TYR A 98 17.88 -10.89 -1.75
CA TYR A 98 17.30 -12.22 -1.64
C TYR A 98 18.32 -13.17 -1.00
N THR A 99 17.95 -13.82 0.11
CA THR A 99 18.85 -14.68 0.90
C THR A 99 18.83 -16.13 0.44
N ALA A 100 17.85 -16.52 -0.40
CA ALA A 100 17.64 -17.88 -0.86
C ALA A 100 17.51 -18.93 0.28
N THR A 101 17.08 -18.51 1.47
CA THR A 101 16.75 -19.44 2.57
C THR A 101 15.53 -20.31 2.24
N GLU A 102 14.68 -19.83 1.33
CA GLU A 102 13.57 -20.55 0.73
C GLU A 102 13.56 -20.26 -0.78
N SER A 103 13.38 -21.30 -1.60
CA SER A 103 13.29 -21.17 -3.05
C SER A 103 11.95 -20.58 -3.47
N LEU A 104 11.97 -19.50 -4.24
CA LEU A 104 10.76 -18.89 -4.78
C LEU A 104 10.35 -19.50 -6.13
N PRO A 105 9.05 -19.47 -6.48
CA PRO A 105 8.57 -19.87 -7.79
C PRO A 105 9.31 -19.14 -8.92
N LYS A 106 9.60 -19.87 -10.01
CA LYS A 106 10.28 -19.33 -11.20
C LYS A 106 9.31 -19.01 -12.35
N ASP A 107 8.08 -19.46 -12.24
CA ASP A 107 7.03 -19.33 -13.26
C ASP A 107 6.11 -18.12 -13.03
N ARG A 108 6.23 -17.45 -11.87
CA ARG A 108 5.39 -16.31 -11.47
C ARG A 108 6.07 -15.39 -10.47
N GLU A 109 5.57 -14.17 -10.36
CA GLU A 109 5.97 -13.28 -9.28
C GLU A 109 5.60 -13.81 -7.89
N SER A 110 6.38 -13.40 -6.89
CA SER A 110 6.03 -13.52 -5.47
C SER A 110 5.95 -12.14 -4.84
N VAL A 111 5.01 -11.91 -3.91
CA VAL A 111 4.85 -10.62 -3.23
C VAL A 111 5.23 -10.72 -1.76
N PHE A 112 5.91 -9.68 -1.30
CA PHE A 112 6.34 -9.44 0.08
C PHE A 112 6.02 -7.99 0.44
N TRP A 113 6.27 -7.60 1.69
CA TRP A 113 6.08 -6.21 2.13
C TRP A 113 7.34 -5.68 2.77
N PHE A 114 7.81 -4.54 2.27
CA PHE A 114 8.88 -3.76 2.88
C PHE A 114 8.26 -2.76 3.87
N ASN A 115 8.71 -2.83 5.11
CA ASN A 115 8.19 -2.02 6.21
C ASN A 115 9.26 -1.02 6.66
N VAL A 116 8.80 0.17 7.00
CA VAL A 116 9.60 1.24 7.57
C VAL A 116 8.86 1.78 8.78
N LEU A 117 9.43 1.58 9.97
CA LEU A 117 8.94 2.12 11.23
C LEU A 117 9.82 3.30 11.64
N GLU A 118 9.23 4.48 11.72
CA GLU A 118 9.89 5.66 12.28
C GLU A 118 9.56 5.79 13.77
N VAL A 119 10.59 6.00 14.58
CA VAL A 119 10.48 6.17 16.03
C VAL A 119 11.09 7.52 16.39
N PRO A 120 10.30 8.46 16.93
CA PRO A 120 10.81 9.76 17.36
C PRO A 120 11.73 9.62 18.57
N PRO A 121 12.65 10.58 18.79
CA PRO A 121 13.46 10.59 20.00
C PRO A 121 12.56 10.74 21.22
N LYS A 122 13.04 10.23 22.37
CA LYS A 122 12.40 10.50 23.66
C LYS A 122 12.29 12.02 23.86
N ALA A 123 11.15 12.46 24.38
CA ALA A 123 11.00 13.87 24.74
C ALA A 123 12.02 14.23 25.85
N ASN A 124 12.57 15.45 25.79
CA ASN A 124 13.59 15.88 26.74
C ASN A 124 12.99 16.02 28.13
N THR A 125 13.43 15.15 29.05
CA THR A 125 12.90 15.01 30.42
C THR A 125 13.07 16.26 31.28
N ASN A 126 14.03 17.14 30.96
CA ASN A 126 14.32 18.32 31.78
C ASN A 126 13.30 19.47 31.67
N GLN A 127 12.32 19.39 30.74
CA GLN A 127 11.22 20.36 30.62
C GLN A 127 9.83 19.72 30.78
N GLU A 128 9.77 18.40 31.02
CA GLU A 128 8.54 17.61 30.87
C GLU A 128 8.34 16.53 31.96
N GLU A 129 9.10 16.58 33.06
CA GLU A 129 9.09 15.60 34.17
C GLU A 129 7.72 15.39 34.85
N ASN A 130 6.70 16.20 34.54
CA ASN A 130 5.34 16.07 35.10
C ASN A 130 4.23 16.10 34.02
N LYS A 131 4.52 15.73 32.77
CA LYS A 131 3.51 15.65 31.71
C LYS A 131 3.22 14.20 31.32
N ASN A 132 1.94 13.88 31.18
CA ASN A 132 1.51 12.65 30.50
C ASN A 132 1.85 12.79 29.01
N LEU A 133 2.88 12.09 28.56
CA LEU A 133 3.37 12.15 27.20
C LEU A 133 2.91 10.94 26.41
N LEU A 134 2.25 11.19 25.28
CA LEU A 134 1.97 10.19 24.26
C LEU A 134 2.96 10.36 23.12
N GLN A 135 3.77 9.34 22.86
CA GLN A 135 4.66 9.30 21.69
C GLN A 135 4.06 8.40 20.62
N LEU A 136 3.99 8.91 19.39
CA LEU A 136 3.49 8.18 18.23
C LEU A 136 4.67 7.73 17.36
N ALA A 137 4.61 6.49 16.90
CA ALA A 137 5.50 5.92 15.91
C ALA A 137 4.67 5.49 14.70
N PHE A 138 5.18 5.73 13.49
CA PHE A 138 4.44 5.45 12.25
C PHE A 138 5.12 4.33 11.46
N ARG A 139 4.33 3.34 11.05
CA ARG A 139 4.77 2.25 10.16
C ARG A 139 4.19 2.47 8.77
N THR A 140 5.06 2.73 7.80
CA THR A 140 4.72 2.72 6.38
C THR A 140 5.13 1.38 5.78
N ARG A 141 4.31 0.85 4.87
CA ARG A 141 4.62 -0.39 4.16
C ARG A 141 4.28 -0.30 2.69
N ILE A 142 5.16 -0.88 1.87
CA ILE A 142 5.01 -0.97 0.42
C ILE A 142 5.27 -2.40 -0.05
N LYS A 143 4.66 -2.78 -1.16
CA LYS A 143 4.82 -4.11 -1.74
C LYS A 143 6.21 -4.26 -2.37
N LEU A 144 6.82 -5.42 -2.14
CA LEU A 144 8.06 -5.89 -2.78
C LEU A 144 7.69 -7.08 -3.67
N PHE A 145 7.88 -6.95 -4.98
CA PHE A 145 7.63 -8.03 -5.94
C PHE A 145 8.95 -8.68 -6.33
N TYR A 146 9.11 -9.96 -6.02
CA TYR A 146 10.16 -10.79 -6.59
C TYR A 146 9.73 -11.25 -7.98
N ARG A 147 10.51 -10.90 -9.01
CA ARG A 147 10.21 -11.19 -10.41
C ARG A 147 11.26 -12.13 -11.00
N PRO A 148 10.91 -13.40 -11.27
CA PRO A 148 11.74 -14.31 -12.05
C PRO A 148 12.11 -13.74 -13.42
N THR A 149 13.29 -14.12 -13.91
CA THR A 149 13.70 -13.79 -15.28
C THR A 149 12.92 -14.60 -16.31
N GLY A 150 12.55 -13.98 -17.43
CA GLY A 150 11.99 -14.70 -18.58
C GLY A 150 10.49 -15.02 -18.46
N LEU A 151 9.76 -14.35 -17.55
CA LEU A 151 8.30 -14.44 -17.54
C LEU A 151 7.71 -13.94 -18.86
N PRO A 152 6.69 -14.61 -19.42
CA PRO A 152 6.06 -14.20 -20.67
C PRO A 152 5.28 -12.89 -20.52
N GLY A 153 5.20 -12.11 -21.60
CA GLY A 153 4.45 -10.85 -21.65
C GLY A 153 5.09 -9.71 -20.84
N ALA A 154 4.35 -8.60 -20.69
CA ALA A 154 4.81 -7.42 -19.97
C ALA A 154 3.93 -7.15 -18.73
N PRO A 155 4.52 -6.80 -17.57
CA PRO A 155 3.76 -6.51 -16.34
C PRO A 155 2.69 -5.41 -16.53
N ALA A 156 3.01 -4.36 -17.29
CA ALA A 156 2.09 -3.26 -17.57
C ALA A 156 0.84 -3.67 -18.37
N GLU A 157 0.92 -4.78 -19.11
CA GLU A 157 -0.18 -5.30 -19.93
C GLU A 157 -1.02 -6.35 -19.18
N ALA A 158 -0.59 -6.80 -17.99
CA ALA A 158 -1.27 -7.84 -17.22
C ALA A 158 -2.70 -7.46 -16.85
N ALA A 159 -2.93 -6.18 -16.49
CA ALA A 159 -4.24 -5.69 -16.11
C ALA A 159 -5.29 -5.80 -17.24
N LYS A 160 -4.86 -5.67 -18.50
CA LYS A 160 -5.75 -5.78 -19.68
C LYS A 160 -6.14 -7.23 -19.98
N GLN A 161 -5.35 -8.19 -19.50
CA GLN A 161 -5.59 -9.62 -19.71
C GLN A 161 -6.49 -10.25 -18.64
N LEU A 162 -6.85 -9.49 -17.60
CA LEU A 162 -7.78 -9.94 -16.58
C LEU A 162 -9.14 -10.24 -17.21
N LYS A 163 -9.67 -11.40 -16.87
CA LYS A 163 -11.03 -11.78 -17.24
C LYS A 163 -11.95 -11.46 -16.07
N TRP A 164 -12.98 -10.67 -16.36
CA TRP A 164 -13.89 -10.16 -15.36
C TRP A 164 -15.25 -10.82 -15.48
N GLN A 165 -15.91 -11.05 -14.35
CA GLN A 165 -17.28 -11.54 -14.25
C GLN A 165 -17.98 -10.85 -13.09
N VAL A 166 -19.25 -10.48 -13.27
CA VAL A 166 -20.11 -10.04 -12.17
C VAL A 166 -20.90 -11.23 -11.62
N ALA A 167 -20.93 -11.39 -10.30
CA ALA A 167 -21.67 -12.43 -9.61
C ALA A 167 -22.36 -11.89 -8.35
N SER A 168 -23.32 -12.63 -7.81
CA SER A 168 -23.91 -12.33 -6.50
C SER A 168 -23.34 -13.30 -5.46
N GLU A 169 -22.81 -12.78 -4.36
CA GLU A 169 -22.33 -13.55 -3.21
C GLU A 169 -22.85 -12.93 -1.92
N GLN A 170 -23.45 -13.75 -1.05
CA GLN A 170 -23.94 -13.31 0.28
C GLN A 170 -24.84 -12.06 0.24
N GLY A 171 -25.65 -11.89 -0.81
CA GLY A 171 -26.55 -10.74 -0.96
C GLY A 171 -25.87 -9.45 -1.47
N HIS A 172 -24.64 -9.55 -1.97
CA HIS A 172 -23.89 -8.45 -2.57
C HIS A 172 -23.43 -8.80 -3.99
N ALA A 173 -23.38 -7.80 -4.86
CA ALA A 173 -22.69 -7.94 -6.14
C ALA A 173 -21.18 -7.95 -5.91
N VAL A 174 -20.50 -8.86 -6.58
CA VAL A 174 -19.05 -9.01 -6.57
C VAL A 174 -18.51 -9.03 -7.98
N LEU A 175 -17.33 -8.43 -8.17
CA LEU A 175 -16.56 -8.51 -9.40
C LEU A 175 -15.45 -9.53 -9.21
N ARG A 176 -15.55 -10.66 -9.91
CA ARG A 176 -14.53 -11.71 -9.94
C ARG A 176 -13.53 -11.41 -11.05
N ALA A 177 -12.26 -11.32 -10.69
CA ALA A 177 -11.15 -11.20 -11.63
C ALA A 177 -10.37 -12.52 -11.68
N ASP A 178 -10.14 -13.02 -12.89
CA ASP A 178 -9.25 -14.15 -13.16
C ASP A 178 -8.01 -13.62 -13.89
N ASN A 179 -6.84 -13.87 -13.30
CA ASN A 179 -5.56 -13.40 -13.81
C ASN A 179 -4.80 -14.54 -14.50
N PRO A 180 -4.78 -14.60 -15.84
CA PRO A 180 -4.06 -15.64 -16.57
C PRO A 180 -2.54 -15.38 -16.67
N THR A 181 -2.02 -14.30 -16.07
CA THR A 181 -0.65 -13.85 -16.27
C THR A 181 0.26 -14.22 -15.08
N PRO A 182 1.59 -14.24 -15.27
CA PRO A 182 2.55 -14.50 -14.20
C PRO A 182 2.82 -13.29 -13.30
N TYR A 183 2.09 -12.18 -13.45
CA TYR A 183 2.31 -10.92 -12.74
C TYR A 183 1.16 -10.57 -11.78
N TYR A 184 1.46 -9.91 -10.66
CA TYR A 184 0.44 -9.33 -9.80
C TYR A 184 -0.17 -8.07 -10.43
N VAL A 185 -1.49 -7.96 -10.42
CA VAL A 185 -2.19 -6.73 -10.81
C VAL A 185 -2.69 -6.03 -9.56
N SER A 186 -2.17 -4.83 -9.26
CA SER A 186 -2.64 -3.98 -8.16
C SER A 186 -3.53 -2.86 -8.69
N PHE A 187 -4.58 -2.51 -7.93
CA PHE A 187 -5.49 -1.43 -8.27
C PHE A 187 -5.33 -0.25 -7.33
N ASN A 188 -5.40 0.96 -7.90
CA ASN A 188 -5.52 2.21 -7.16
C ASN A 188 -7.00 2.52 -6.87
N SER A 189 -7.85 2.28 -7.86
CA SER A 189 -9.29 2.48 -7.76
C SER A 189 -10.03 1.62 -8.79
N ALA A 190 -11.28 1.32 -8.49
CA ALA A 190 -12.20 0.68 -9.42
C ALA A 190 -13.62 1.18 -9.17
N THR A 191 -14.37 1.27 -10.25
CA THR A 191 -15.75 1.72 -10.22
C THR A 191 -16.59 0.90 -11.18
N TYR A 192 -17.76 0.47 -10.70
CA TYR A 192 -18.73 -0.27 -11.49
C TYR A 192 -19.94 0.59 -11.80
N THR A 193 -20.34 0.67 -13.06
CA THR A 193 -21.56 1.37 -13.48
C THR A 193 -22.59 0.35 -13.94
N SER A 194 -23.74 0.30 -13.25
CA SER A 194 -24.86 -0.56 -13.61
C SER A 194 -26.18 0.18 -13.44
N GLY A 195 -27.12 0.00 -14.38
CA GLY A 195 -28.43 0.65 -14.33
C GLY A 195 -28.38 2.18 -14.26
N GLY A 196 -27.35 2.80 -14.85
CA GLY A 196 -27.12 4.26 -14.80
C GLY A 196 -26.57 4.79 -13.47
N LYS A 197 -26.27 3.92 -12.48
CA LYS A 197 -25.68 4.29 -11.20
C LYS A 197 -24.22 3.83 -11.12
N ARG A 198 -23.41 4.62 -10.43
CA ARG A 198 -21.97 4.41 -10.25
C ARG A 198 -21.71 3.91 -8.83
N TYR A 199 -20.92 2.85 -8.70
CA TYR A 199 -20.64 2.15 -7.44
C TYR A 199 -19.14 1.96 -7.23
N ASP A 200 -18.64 2.28 -6.05
CA ASP A 200 -17.25 2.05 -5.70
C ASP A 200 -16.98 0.55 -5.50
N VAL A 201 -15.80 0.12 -5.93
CA VAL A 201 -15.33 -1.26 -5.82
C VAL A 201 -14.04 -1.26 -5.01
N ASP A 202 -14.01 -2.06 -3.94
CA ASP A 202 -12.82 -2.22 -3.08
C ASP A 202 -11.79 -3.16 -3.73
N ALA A 203 -11.31 -2.79 -4.91
CA ALA A 203 -10.31 -3.55 -5.65
C ALA A 203 -8.92 -3.35 -5.05
N THR A 204 -8.23 -4.45 -4.73
CA THR A 204 -6.92 -4.41 -4.07
C THR A 204 -5.82 -4.97 -4.98
N MET A 205 -5.76 -6.29 -5.14
CA MET A 205 -4.74 -6.96 -5.93
C MET A 205 -5.19 -8.35 -6.36
N VAL A 206 -4.76 -8.80 -7.55
CA VAL A 206 -4.98 -10.15 -8.06
C VAL A 206 -3.63 -10.84 -8.22
N ALA A 207 -3.49 -12.03 -7.66
CA ALA A 207 -2.26 -12.82 -7.73
C ALA A 207 -2.03 -13.43 -9.14
N PRO A 208 -0.79 -13.76 -9.51
CA PRO A 208 -0.48 -14.51 -10.73
C PRO A 208 -1.24 -15.84 -10.79
N PHE A 209 -1.82 -16.15 -11.96
CA PHE A 209 -2.60 -17.38 -12.17
C PHE A 209 -3.69 -17.60 -11.11
N GLY A 210 -4.19 -16.51 -10.53
CA GLY A 210 -5.08 -16.52 -9.38
C GLY A 210 -6.41 -15.84 -9.69
N LYS A 211 -7.32 -15.95 -8.73
CA LYS A 211 -8.62 -15.29 -8.76
C LYS A 211 -8.77 -14.39 -7.55
N ALA A 212 -9.46 -13.27 -7.72
CA ALA A 212 -9.89 -12.41 -6.62
C ALA A 212 -11.34 -12.00 -6.83
N ALA A 213 -12.05 -11.72 -5.74
CA ALA A 213 -13.40 -11.18 -5.77
C ALA A 213 -13.41 -9.85 -5.01
N PHE A 214 -14.03 -8.83 -5.60
CA PHE A 214 -14.13 -7.49 -5.03
C PHE A 214 -15.59 -7.11 -4.88
N THR A 215 -16.00 -6.79 -3.66
CA THR A 215 -17.37 -6.36 -3.36
C THR A 215 -17.68 -5.01 -4.00
N VAL A 216 -18.84 -4.91 -4.64
CA VAL A 216 -19.39 -3.66 -5.17
C VAL A 216 -20.22 -3.00 -4.08
N LYS A 217 -19.75 -1.88 -3.54
CA LYS A 217 -20.41 -1.21 -2.41
C LYS A 217 -21.79 -0.70 -2.81
N GLY A 218 -22.81 -1.08 -2.05
CA GLY A 218 -24.18 -0.59 -2.24
C GLY A 218 -24.94 -1.23 -3.41
N LEU A 219 -24.40 -2.26 -4.06
CA LEU A 219 -25.11 -3.06 -5.07
C LEU A 219 -25.37 -4.47 -4.53
N GLN A 220 -26.65 -4.85 -4.41
CA GLN A 220 -27.01 -6.16 -3.83
C GLN A 220 -26.93 -7.31 -4.84
N ASN A 221 -27.43 -7.11 -6.06
CA ASN A 221 -27.53 -8.16 -7.06
C ASN A 221 -26.64 -7.86 -8.26
N ALA A 222 -25.99 -8.90 -8.78
CA ALA A 222 -25.30 -8.87 -10.05
C ALA A 222 -26.23 -8.35 -11.14
N SER A 223 -25.70 -7.41 -11.91
CA SER A 223 -26.39 -6.79 -13.04
C SER A 223 -25.33 -6.39 -14.05
N ALA A 224 -25.66 -6.49 -15.34
CA ALA A 224 -24.76 -6.11 -16.42
C ALA A 224 -24.36 -4.63 -16.30
N GLY A 225 -23.12 -4.31 -16.67
CA GLY A 225 -22.54 -3.00 -16.41
C GLY A 225 -21.15 -2.82 -16.99
N LYS A 226 -20.55 -1.68 -16.67
CA LYS A 226 -19.20 -1.33 -17.10
C LYS A 226 -18.31 -1.17 -15.87
N LEU A 227 -17.24 -1.95 -15.82
CA LEU A 227 -16.14 -1.77 -14.89
C LEU A 227 -15.13 -0.79 -15.51
N GLU A 228 -14.73 0.21 -14.74
CA GLU A 228 -13.61 1.10 -15.03
C GLU A 228 -12.63 1.01 -13.87
N PHE A 229 -11.35 0.80 -14.16
CA PHE A 229 -10.34 0.63 -13.13
C PHE A 229 -9.04 1.36 -13.46
N GLN A 230 -8.29 1.65 -12.41
CA GLN A 230 -6.95 2.22 -12.46
C GLN A 230 -5.99 1.22 -11.84
N SER A 231 -5.20 0.55 -12.67
CA SER A 231 -4.13 -0.34 -12.21
C SER A 231 -2.83 0.42 -11.99
N ILE A 232 -1.94 -0.13 -11.16
CA ILE A 232 -0.66 0.49 -10.81
C ILE A 232 0.46 -0.29 -11.50
N ASN A 233 1.32 0.41 -12.25
CA ASN A 233 2.50 -0.18 -12.90
C ASN A 233 3.72 -0.26 -11.95
N ASP A 234 4.85 -0.76 -12.44
CA ASP A 234 6.08 -0.96 -11.64
C ASP A 234 6.65 0.34 -11.06
N TYR A 235 6.41 1.48 -11.71
CA TYR A 235 6.89 2.80 -11.30
C TYR A 235 5.89 3.54 -10.40
N GLY A 236 4.78 2.91 -10.01
CA GLY A 236 3.70 3.55 -9.27
C GLY A 236 2.76 4.42 -10.13
N GLY A 237 2.94 4.41 -11.44
CA GLY A 237 2.08 5.13 -12.39
C GLY A 237 0.74 4.42 -12.61
N ILE A 238 -0.28 5.21 -12.96
CA ILE A 238 -1.64 4.73 -13.19
C ILE A 238 -1.84 4.30 -14.64
N ILE A 239 -2.40 3.10 -14.84
CA ILE A 239 -2.85 2.58 -16.13
C ILE A 239 -4.37 2.38 -16.06
N ALA A 240 -5.11 3.16 -16.84
CA ALA A 240 -6.56 3.03 -16.96
C ALA A 240 -6.94 1.78 -17.77
N GLY A 241 -8.01 1.13 -17.35
CA GLY A 241 -8.63 0.01 -18.07
C GLY A 241 -10.14 -0.03 -17.87
N SER A 242 -10.82 -0.80 -18.70
CA SER A 242 -12.26 -1.00 -18.59
C SER A 242 -12.70 -2.35 -19.13
N ALA A 243 -13.84 -2.86 -18.65
CA ALA A 243 -14.47 -4.08 -19.13
C ALA A 243 -16.00 -3.93 -19.08
N SER A 244 -16.70 -4.45 -20.08
CA SER A 244 -18.15 -4.59 -20.09
C SER A 244 -18.53 -5.98 -19.61
N LEU A 245 -19.49 -6.07 -18.68
CA LEU A 245 -19.90 -7.28 -17.96
C LEU A 245 -21.41 -7.49 -18.00
#